data_AF-A0A939JDY9-F1
#
_entry.id   AF-A0A939JDY9-F1
#
_cell.length_a   1.000
_cell.length_b   1.000
_cell.length_c   1.000
_cell.angle_alpha   90.00
_cell.angle_beta   90.00
_cell.angle_gamma   90.00
#
_symmetry.space_group_name_H-M   'P 1'
#
loop_
_entity.id
_entity.type
_entity.pdbx_description
1 polymer ?
#
loop_
_entity_poly.entity_id
_entity_poly.type
_entity_poly.pdbx_seq_one_letter_code
_entity_poly.pdbx_strand_id
1 'polypeptide(L)'
;MIYTIKKAPCLVVILWLGAAACQSNSTKSETDTPATAATAPTQKATPGEKTANSAAYVSATPDSAQQLAPFIPAGYKLLDATSGDLNLDALPDKVLVLQKLNADTTTMGDTLNRPLLLLIGEPNHRYRLAARNERAVMCSSCGGMMGDPYQGITIKKGFFSVEHYGGSAWRWTHITTFKYAPVDQQWYLHREGGDSFHAADPEKVETHIETTKDFGRIAFPDYDYEARLAE
;
A
#
# COMPACT_ATOMS: atom_id res chain seq x y z
N MET A 1 11.91 47.57 -7.26
CA MET A 1 11.16 47.46 -8.54
C MET A 1 10.06 46.44 -8.35
N ILE A 2 8.82 46.92 -8.27
CA ILE A 2 7.63 46.10 -7.98
C ILE A 2 7.05 45.68 -9.33
N TYR A 3 7.02 44.38 -9.63
CA TYR A 3 6.42 43.84 -10.85
C TYR A 3 4.93 43.53 -10.61
N THR A 4 4.06 44.29 -11.27
CA THR A 4 2.61 44.09 -11.30
C THR A 4 2.22 43.29 -12.54
N ILE A 5 1.68 42.08 -12.37
CA ILE A 5 1.20 41.24 -13.48
C ILE A 5 -0.27 41.58 -13.75
N LYS A 6 -0.56 42.13 -14.94
CA LYS A 6 -1.90 42.40 -15.46
C LYS A 6 -2.58 41.09 -15.88
N LYS A 7 -3.80 40.84 -15.38
CA LYS A 7 -4.71 39.81 -15.89
C LYS A 7 -5.46 40.34 -17.12
N ALA A 8 -5.52 39.54 -18.20
CA ALA A 8 -6.39 39.76 -19.34
C ALA A 8 -7.50 38.69 -19.37
N PRO A 9 -8.77 39.05 -19.64
CA PRO A 9 -9.87 38.10 -19.78
C PRO A 9 -9.98 37.64 -21.24
N CYS A 10 -10.17 36.34 -21.49
CA CYS A 10 -10.48 35.86 -22.83
C CYS A 10 -11.70 34.93 -22.80
N LEU A 11 -12.72 35.44 -23.50
CA LEU A 11 -13.90 34.84 -24.11
C LEU A 11 -14.40 33.46 -23.67
N VAL A 12 -15.62 33.50 -23.15
CA VAL A 12 -16.64 32.45 -23.20
C VAL A 12 -17.09 32.25 -24.65
N VAL A 13 -17.05 31.00 -25.13
CA VAL A 13 -17.81 30.56 -26.32
C VAL A 13 -18.71 29.41 -25.88
N ILE A 14 -20.01 29.69 -25.85
CA ILE A 14 -21.09 28.73 -25.67
C ILE A 14 -21.45 28.17 -27.05
N LEU A 15 -21.43 26.85 -27.20
CA LEU A 15 -22.19 26.18 -28.26
C LEU A 15 -22.92 24.97 -27.68
N TRP A 16 -24.25 25.07 -27.71
CA TRP A 16 -25.22 24.01 -27.44
C TRP A 16 -25.41 23.13 -28.69
N LEU A 17 -25.60 21.82 -28.51
CA LEU A 17 -26.72 21.01 -29.04
C LEU A 17 -26.39 19.50 -28.99
N GLY A 18 -27.32 18.71 -28.45
CA GLY A 18 -27.41 17.27 -28.73
C GLY A 18 -27.84 16.40 -27.55
N ALA A 19 -29.15 16.33 -27.29
CA ALA A 19 -29.77 15.35 -26.40
C ALA A 19 -29.96 14.00 -27.10
N ALA A 20 -29.70 12.90 -26.39
CA ALA A 20 -30.36 11.62 -26.61
C ALA A 20 -30.35 10.83 -25.29
N ALA A 21 -31.51 10.77 -24.66
CA ALA A 21 -31.81 9.94 -23.50
C ALA A 21 -32.17 8.52 -23.96
N CYS A 22 -31.81 7.51 -23.17
CA CYS A 22 -32.58 6.27 -23.09
C CYS A 22 -32.71 5.87 -21.61
N GLN A 23 -33.96 5.79 -21.18
CA GLN A 23 -34.41 5.48 -19.84
C GLN A 23 -34.30 3.99 -19.52
N SER A 24 -34.09 3.74 -18.24
CA SER A 24 -34.40 2.51 -17.52
C SER A 24 -35.82 2.03 -17.79
N ASN A 25 -36.02 0.72 -17.87
CA ASN A 25 -37.32 0.16 -17.51
C ASN A 25 -37.15 -1.09 -16.66
N SER A 26 -37.76 -1.02 -15.48
CA SER A 26 -37.98 -2.11 -14.55
C SER A 26 -39.28 -2.81 -14.94
N THR A 27 -39.29 -4.14 -14.94
CA THR A 27 -40.55 -4.89 -14.90
C THR A 27 -40.45 -5.97 -13.84
N LYS A 28 -41.27 -5.82 -12.81
CA LYS A 28 -41.60 -6.85 -11.82
C LYS A 28 -42.45 -7.94 -12.48
N SER A 29 -42.31 -9.18 -12.03
CA SER A 29 -43.42 -10.13 -11.98
C SER A 29 -43.25 -11.00 -10.74
N GLU A 30 -44.19 -10.85 -9.80
CA GLU A 30 -44.50 -11.81 -8.74
C GLU A 30 -45.33 -12.96 -9.33
N THR A 31 -45.12 -14.20 -8.85
CA THR A 31 -46.19 -15.13 -8.38
C THR A 31 -45.59 -16.40 -7.78
N ASP A 32 -45.86 -16.60 -6.48
CA ASP A 32 -46.28 -17.82 -5.76
C ASP A 32 -45.57 -19.20 -5.96
N THR A 33 -44.76 -19.59 -4.95
CA THR A 33 -44.93 -20.66 -3.93
C THR A 33 -45.73 -21.95 -4.26
N PRO A 34 -45.50 -23.14 -3.64
CA PRO A 34 -44.29 -23.81 -3.11
C PRO A 34 -44.15 -25.31 -3.57
N ALA A 35 -43.07 -25.94 -3.06
CA ALA A 35 -42.94 -27.36 -2.71
C ALA A 35 -42.62 -28.37 -3.84
N THR A 36 -41.49 -29.07 -3.74
CA THR A 36 -41.38 -30.41 -3.13
C THR A 36 -39.99 -31.01 -3.41
N ALA A 37 -39.57 -31.87 -2.50
CA ALA A 37 -38.26 -32.48 -2.31
C ALA A 37 -37.71 -33.33 -3.48
N ALA A 38 -36.39 -33.49 -3.40
CA ALA A 38 -35.59 -34.67 -3.72
C ALA A 38 -35.61 -35.17 -5.18
N THR A 39 -34.44 -35.21 -5.81
CA THR A 39 -33.64 -36.43 -5.99
C THR A 39 -32.45 -36.10 -6.89
N ALA A 40 -31.24 -36.37 -6.42
CA ALA A 40 -30.04 -36.34 -7.25
C ALA A 40 -29.99 -37.57 -8.17
N PRO A 41 -29.51 -37.42 -9.40
CA PRO A 41 -28.61 -38.44 -9.92
C PRO A 41 -27.35 -37.84 -10.54
N THR A 42 -26.22 -38.35 -10.09
CA THR A 42 -24.92 -38.31 -10.76
C THR A 42 -25.02 -38.94 -12.15
N GLN A 43 -24.49 -38.27 -13.18
CA GLN A 43 -23.92 -38.96 -14.34
C GLN A 43 -22.84 -38.11 -15.01
N LYS A 44 -21.95 -38.82 -15.69
CA LYS A 44 -20.54 -38.59 -15.95
C LYS A 44 -20.32 -38.29 -17.44
N ALA A 45 -19.21 -37.60 -17.73
CA ALA A 45 -18.45 -37.54 -19.00
C ALA A 45 -18.68 -36.36 -19.98
N THR A 46 -17.54 -35.68 -20.22
CA THR A 46 -17.04 -34.77 -21.28
C THR A 46 -17.30 -35.28 -22.72
N PRO A 47 -17.05 -34.55 -23.84
CA PRO A 47 -16.31 -33.28 -24.02
C PRO A 47 -16.93 -32.26 -25.02
N GLY A 48 -16.50 -30.99 -24.94
CA GLY A 48 -16.90 -29.95 -25.90
C GLY A 48 -15.95 -28.76 -25.85
N GLU A 49 -15.04 -28.74 -26.80
CA GLU A 49 -14.05 -27.72 -27.10
C GLU A 49 -14.68 -26.35 -27.39
N LYS A 50 -14.26 -25.30 -26.66
CA LYS A 50 -14.31 -23.92 -27.14
C LYS A 50 -13.06 -23.14 -26.71
N THR A 51 -12.24 -22.90 -27.72
CA THR A 51 -11.18 -21.92 -27.81
C THR A 51 -11.68 -20.54 -27.39
N ALA A 52 -10.94 -19.87 -26.50
CA ALA A 52 -11.03 -18.42 -26.34
C ALA A 52 -9.66 -17.90 -25.88
N ASN A 53 -9.01 -17.14 -26.77
CA ASN A 53 -7.86 -16.31 -26.47
C ASN A 53 -8.19 -15.38 -25.29
N SER A 54 -7.37 -15.42 -24.24
CA SER A 54 -7.24 -14.28 -23.33
C SER A 54 -5.77 -14.03 -23.10
N ALA A 55 -5.38 -12.77 -23.32
CA ALA A 55 -4.03 -12.26 -23.13
C ALA A 55 -3.45 -12.73 -21.80
N ALA A 56 -2.17 -13.10 -21.85
CA ALA A 56 -1.40 -13.58 -20.71
C ALA A 56 -1.65 -12.70 -19.47
N TYR A 57 -2.43 -13.24 -18.55
CA TYR A 57 -2.30 -12.93 -17.14
C TYR A 57 -0.88 -13.38 -16.79
N VAL A 58 0.05 -12.43 -16.66
CA VAL A 58 1.40 -12.73 -16.18
C VAL A 58 1.21 -13.23 -14.76
N SER A 59 1.14 -14.55 -14.61
CA SER A 59 1.07 -15.23 -13.34
C SER A 59 2.32 -14.84 -12.56
N ALA A 60 2.16 -13.95 -11.58
CA ALA A 60 3.14 -13.72 -10.54
C ALA A 60 3.35 -15.09 -9.87
N THR A 61 4.42 -15.76 -10.26
CA THR A 61 4.82 -17.00 -9.60
C THR A 61 5.24 -16.55 -8.20
N PRO A 62 4.73 -17.16 -7.13
CA PRO A 62 5.20 -16.82 -5.79
C PRO A 62 6.71 -17.00 -5.78
N ASP A 63 7.43 -15.93 -5.43
CA ASP A 63 8.87 -16.00 -5.30
C ASP A 63 9.25 -17.15 -4.40
N SER A 64 10.23 -17.92 -4.83
CA SER A 64 10.71 -18.99 -3.98
C SER A 64 11.43 -18.36 -2.79
N ALA A 65 11.25 -18.93 -1.60
CA ALA A 65 11.97 -18.49 -0.40
C ALA A 65 13.50 -18.41 -0.62
N GLN A 66 14.04 -19.16 -1.59
CA GLN A 66 15.45 -19.11 -1.97
C GLN A 66 15.88 -17.78 -2.61
N GLN A 67 15.01 -17.10 -3.35
CA GLN A 67 15.33 -15.82 -4.00
C GLN A 67 15.51 -14.69 -2.97
N LEU A 68 14.78 -14.75 -1.84
CA LEU A 68 14.81 -13.72 -0.81
C LEU A 68 15.80 -14.00 0.32
N ALA A 69 16.16 -15.28 0.53
CA ALA A 69 17.09 -15.70 1.59
C ALA A 69 18.40 -14.89 1.66
N PRO A 70 19.05 -14.51 0.54
CA PRO A 70 20.27 -13.70 0.60
C PRO A 70 20.11 -12.31 1.23
N PHE A 71 18.89 -11.78 1.29
CA PHE A 71 18.59 -10.45 1.85
C PHE A 71 18.16 -10.49 3.31
N ILE A 72 17.98 -11.68 3.89
CA ILE A 72 17.57 -11.86 5.28
C ILE A 72 18.82 -12.17 6.11
N PRO A 73 19.40 -11.18 6.82
CA PRO A 73 20.57 -11.41 7.65
C PRO A 73 20.28 -12.37 8.81
N ALA A 74 21.33 -13.01 9.31
CA ALA A 74 21.25 -13.83 10.51
C ALA A 74 20.67 -13.02 11.68
N GLY A 75 19.83 -13.66 12.50
CA GLY A 75 19.12 -12.97 13.57
C GLY A 75 17.84 -12.25 13.13
N TYR A 76 17.40 -12.39 11.88
CA TYR A 76 16.13 -11.88 11.39
C TYR A 76 15.28 -12.96 10.73
N LYS A 77 13.97 -12.73 10.70
CA LYS A 77 13.00 -13.46 9.87
C LYS A 77 12.29 -12.49 8.94
N LEU A 78 11.79 -12.99 7.81
CA LEU A 78 10.86 -12.24 6.97
C LEU A 78 9.53 -12.10 7.72
N LEU A 79 9.08 -10.86 7.91
CA LEU A 79 7.76 -10.54 8.45
C LEU A 79 6.73 -10.41 7.34
N ASP A 80 7.07 -9.63 6.31
CA ASP A 80 6.19 -9.35 5.17
C ASP A 80 7.01 -9.12 3.90
N ALA A 81 6.41 -9.43 2.76
CA ALA A 81 6.98 -9.21 1.44
C ALA A 81 5.87 -8.80 0.47
N THR A 82 5.96 -7.57 -0.05
CA THR A 82 5.00 -7.03 -1.01
C THR A 82 5.67 -6.83 -2.35
N SER A 83 5.04 -7.35 -3.41
CA SER A 83 5.51 -7.15 -4.79
C SER A 83 4.81 -5.97 -5.45
N GLY A 84 5.52 -5.22 -6.29
CA GLY A 84 4.97 -4.13 -7.07
C GLY A 84 6.02 -3.47 -7.94
N ASP A 85 5.66 -2.40 -8.65
CA ASP A 85 6.60 -1.63 -9.47
C ASP A 85 7.05 -0.39 -8.68
N LEU A 86 8.25 -0.45 -8.11
CA LEU A 86 8.84 0.59 -7.25
C LEU A 86 9.64 1.61 -8.05
N ASN A 87 10.29 1.22 -9.15
CA ASN A 87 11.18 2.08 -9.94
C ASN A 87 10.66 2.43 -11.35
N LEU A 88 9.43 2.04 -11.68
CA LEU A 88 8.74 2.33 -12.95
C LEU A 88 9.38 1.69 -14.18
N ASP A 89 10.03 0.52 -14.02
CA ASP A 89 10.60 -0.25 -15.15
C ASP A 89 9.72 -1.41 -15.60
N ALA A 90 8.53 -1.56 -14.99
CA ALA A 90 7.56 -2.63 -15.23
C ALA A 90 8.04 -4.05 -14.89
N LEU A 91 9.20 -4.20 -14.24
CA LEU A 91 9.62 -5.45 -13.61
C LEU A 91 9.04 -5.53 -12.18
N PRO A 92 8.67 -6.73 -11.70
CA PRO A 92 8.27 -6.88 -10.31
C PRO A 92 9.43 -6.62 -9.36
N ASP A 93 9.27 -5.61 -8.51
CA ASP A 93 10.11 -5.27 -7.38
C ASP A 93 9.52 -5.81 -6.08
N LYS A 94 10.26 -5.69 -4.98
CA LYS A 94 9.78 -6.03 -3.64
C LYS A 94 10.12 -5.01 -2.57
N VAL A 95 9.20 -4.89 -1.62
CA VAL A 95 9.46 -4.34 -0.30
C VAL A 95 9.45 -5.50 0.70
N LEU A 96 10.55 -5.70 1.43
CA LEU A 96 10.63 -6.69 2.51
C LEU A 96 10.62 -5.99 3.86
N VAL A 97 9.76 -6.45 4.75
CA VAL A 97 9.82 -6.11 6.18
C VAL A 97 10.44 -7.28 6.91
N LEU A 98 11.51 -7.02 7.63
CA LEU A 98 12.16 -8.01 8.48
C LEU A 98 11.75 -7.82 9.93
N GLN A 99 11.86 -8.88 10.72
CA GLN A 99 11.68 -8.86 12.17
C GLN A 99 12.89 -9.51 12.82
N LYS A 100 13.52 -8.80 13.76
CA LYS A 100 14.61 -9.34 14.58
C LYS A 100 14.11 -10.55 15.39
N LEU A 101 14.85 -11.64 15.33
CA LEU A 101 14.62 -12.83 16.15
C LEU A 101 14.84 -12.50 17.61
N ASN A 102 14.01 -13.06 18.48
CA ASN A 102 14.03 -12.79 19.93
C ASN A 102 13.96 -11.29 20.24
N ALA A 103 13.30 -10.49 19.40
CA ALA A 103 12.96 -9.13 19.74
C ALA A 103 12.24 -9.14 21.09
N ASP A 104 12.79 -8.40 22.04
CA ASP A 104 12.17 -8.29 23.35
C ASP A 104 10.89 -7.47 23.19
N THR A 105 9.76 -8.17 23.23
CA THR A 105 8.42 -7.54 23.17
C THR A 105 7.99 -7.01 24.53
N THR A 106 8.73 -7.34 25.59
CA THR A 106 8.47 -6.89 26.96
C THR A 106 9.14 -5.55 27.26
N THR A 107 10.24 -5.23 26.58
CA THR A 107 10.84 -3.88 26.58
C THR A 107 10.11 -3.00 25.57
N MET A 108 9.42 -1.99 26.08
CA MET A 108 8.77 -0.98 25.24
C MET A 108 9.83 -0.13 24.53
N GLY A 109 9.73 0.02 23.21
CA GLY A 109 10.56 0.95 22.44
C GLY A 109 11.91 0.43 21.92
N ASP A 110 12.11 -0.89 21.73
CA ASP A 110 13.26 -1.37 20.93
C ASP A 110 13.04 -1.05 19.44
N THR A 111 13.57 0.09 19.00
CA THR A 111 13.22 0.73 17.72
C THR A 111 14.00 0.24 16.52
N LEU A 112 14.94 -0.69 16.71
CA LEU A 112 15.80 -1.24 15.66
C LEU A 112 15.46 -2.71 15.31
N ASN A 113 14.21 -3.13 15.51
CA ASN A 113 13.82 -4.53 15.29
C ASN A 113 13.19 -4.81 13.92
N ARG A 114 12.93 -3.79 13.08
CA ARG A 114 12.29 -3.95 11.76
C ARG A 114 12.97 -3.22 10.59
N PRO A 115 14.06 -3.78 10.05
CA PRO A 115 14.61 -3.35 8.78
C PRO A 115 13.58 -3.44 7.65
N LEU A 116 13.48 -2.38 6.85
CA LEU A 116 12.71 -2.29 5.62
C LEU A 116 13.65 -2.25 4.42
N LEU A 117 13.50 -3.18 3.49
CA LEU A 117 14.39 -3.34 2.34
C LEU A 117 13.61 -3.12 1.05
N LEU A 118 14.16 -2.29 0.16
CA LEU A 118 13.67 -2.13 -1.20
C LEU A 118 14.55 -2.96 -2.14
N LEU A 119 13.95 -3.95 -2.78
CA LEU A 119 14.60 -4.84 -3.72
C LEU A 119 14.08 -4.57 -5.12
N ILE A 120 14.98 -4.33 -6.08
CA ILE A 120 14.59 -4.12 -7.48
C ILE A 120 14.78 -5.40 -8.27
N GLY A 121 13.76 -5.75 -9.05
CA GLY A 121 13.75 -6.89 -9.95
C GLY A 121 14.74 -6.73 -11.09
N GLU A 122 15.35 -7.84 -11.48
CA GLU A 122 16.22 -7.94 -12.65
C GLU A 122 15.62 -8.90 -13.70
N PRO A 123 15.98 -8.78 -14.99
CA PRO A 123 15.43 -9.61 -16.08
C PRO A 123 15.57 -11.13 -15.91
N ASN A 124 16.44 -11.59 -15.01
CA ASN A 124 16.65 -13.01 -14.68
C ASN A 124 15.85 -13.48 -13.45
N HIS A 125 14.81 -12.74 -13.07
CA HIS A 125 14.01 -13.00 -11.87
C HIS A 125 14.86 -13.04 -10.59
N ARG A 126 15.96 -12.30 -10.57
CA ARG A 126 16.71 -12.02 -9.33
C ARG A 126 16.36 -10.63 -8.85
N TYR A 127 16.83 -10.34 -7.65
CA TYR A 127 16.71 -9.04 -7.04
C TYR A 127 18.09 -8.48 -6.74
N ARG A 128 18.18 -7.16 -6.67
CA ARG A 128 19.27 -6.46 -5.97
C ARG A 128 18.71 -5.58 -4.87
N LEU A 129 19.45 -5.43 -3.78
CA LEU A 129 19.12 -4.46 -2.74
C LEU A 129 19.38 -3.06 -3.29
N ALA A 130 18.35 -2.22 -3.30
CA ALA A 130 18.42 -0.85 -3.81
C ALA A 130 18.51 0.17 -2.67
N ALA A 131 17.76 -0.04 -1.60
CA ALA A 131 17.81 0.78 -0.40
C ALA A 131 17.36 -0.01 0.83
N ARG A 132 17.77 0.46 2.00
CA ARG A 132 17.43 -0.12 3.30
C ARG A 132 17.20 1.00 4.30
N ASN A 133 16.25 0.81 5.21
CA ASN A 133 15.97 1.72 6.30
C ASN A 133 15.64 0.93 7.58
N GLU A 134 16.15 1.36 8.74
CA GLU A 134 15.94 0.66 10.03
C GLU A 134 14.79 1.24 10.87
N ARG A 135 14.25 2.39 10.46
CA ARG A 135 13.36 3.29 11.22
C ARG A 135 12.11 3.72 10.43
N ALA A 136 11.72 2.97 9.39
CA ALA A 136 10.53 3.23 8.58
C ALA A 136 9.33 2.43 9.04
N VAL A 137 9.59 1.31 9.73
CA VAL A 137 8.57 0.44 10.31
C VAL A 137 8.68 0.52 11.82
N MET A 138 7.57 0.82 12.49
CA MET A 138 7.53 0.93 13.94
C MET A 138 7.80 -0.41 14.61
N CYS A 139 8.35 -0.37 15.83
CA CYS A 139 8.67 -1.58 16.57
C CYS A 139 7.43 -2.42 16.92
N SER A 140 7.62 -3.71 17.17
CA SER A 140 6.53 -4.64 17.55
C SER A 140 5.76 -4.28 18.82
N SER A 141 6.30 -3.39 19.67
CA SER A 141 5.65 -2.91 20.89
C SER A 141 5.22 -1.42 20.81
N CYS A 142 5.35 -0.80 19.64
CA CYS A 142 5.14 0.64 19.46
C CYS A 142 3.65 1.02 19.24
N GLY A 143 2.74 0.05 19.19
CA GLY A 143 1.30 0.28 18.99
C GLY A 143 0.51 0.51 20.28
N GLY A 144 1.17 0.73 21.41
CA GLY A 144 0.52 0.94 22.70
C GLY A 144 -0.16 -0.34 23.22
N MET A 145 -1.37 -0.21 23.78
CA MET A 145 -2.10 -1.34 24.35
C MET A 145 -2.59 -2.33 23.27
N MET A 146 -2.64 -1.89 22.00
CA MET A 146 -2.98 -2.76 20.86
C MET A 146 -1.79 -3.60 20.37
N GLY A 147 -0.58 -3.39 20.89
CA GLY A 147 0.59 -4.22 20.59
C GLY A 147 1.33 -3.80 19.33
N ASP A 148 1.44 -4.72 18.36
CA ASP A 148 2.20 -4.50 17.12
C ASP A 148 1.44 -3.58 16.17
N PRO A 149 1.95 -2.37 15.86
CA PRO A 149 1.19 -1.42 15.06
C PRO A 149 1.24 -1.70 13.57
N TYR A 150 2.19 -2.50 13.07
CA TYR A 150 2.38 -2.71 11.63
C TYR A 150 1.17 -3.39 10.98
N GLN A 151 0.59 -2.74 9.96
CA GLN A 151 -0.57 -3.25 9.22
C GLN A 151 -0.22 -3.78 7.83
N GLY A 152 0.82 -3.25 7.18
CA GLY A 152 1.25 -3.73 5.88
C GLY A 152 2.04 -2.71 5.06
N ILE A 153 2.46 -3.16 3.87
CA ILE A 153 2.96 -2.30 2.80
C ILE A 153 1.97 -2.28 1.63
N THR A 154 1.75 -1.09 1.06
CA THR A 154 1.04 -0.91 -0.21
C THR A 154 1.98 -0.33 -1.26
N ILE A 155 2.03 -0.91 -2.47
CA ILE A 155 2.83 -0.40 -3.60
C ILE A 155 1.89 0.03 -4.74
N LYS A 156 2.09 1.22 -5.28
CA LYS A 156 1.30 1.75 -6.40
C LYS A 156 2.09 2.75 -7.23
N LYS A 157 2.41 2.38 -8.49
CA LYS A 157 2.98 3.30 -9.51
C LYS A 157 4.21 4.07 -9.02
N GLY A 158 5.23 3.39 -8.52
CA GLY A 158 6.46 4.02 -8.01
C GLY A 158 6.30 4.70 -6.65
N PHE A 159 5.16 4.53 -5.99
CA PHE A 159 4.98 4.85 -4.58
C PHE A 159 4.89 3.58 -3.76
N PHE A 160 5.38 3.64 -2.52
CA PHE A 160 5.03 2.64 -1.51
C PHE A 160 4.67 3.32 -0.19
N SER A 161 3.79 2.72 0.59
CA SER A 161 3.39 3.21 1.91
C SER A 161 3.60 2.15 2.97
N VAL A 162 4.07 2.58 4.14
CA VAL A 162 4.10 1.77 5.36
C VAL A 162 2.90 2.18 6.21
N GLU A 163 2.04 1.22 6.55
CA GLU A 163 0.79 1.47 7.25
C GLU A 163 0.86 0.95 8.68
N HIS A 164 0.46 1.78 9.63
CA HIS A 164 0.42 1.45 11.05
C HIS A 164 -0.94 1.80 11.66
N TYR A 165 -1.32 1.06 12.70
CA TYR A 165 -2.51 1.30 13.50
C TYR A 165 -2.25 0.88 14.95
N GLY A 166 -2.51 1.78 15.88
CA GLY A 166 -2.17 1.55 17.29
C GLY A 166 -3.00 2.42 18.23
N GLY A 167 -2.64 2.36 19.51
CA GLY A 167 -3.25 3.14 20.59
C GLY A 167 -3.88 2.28 21.69
N SER A 168 -4.93 2.84 22.30
CA SER A 168 -5.73 2.22 23.36
C SER A 168 -7.18 2.71 23.28
N ALA A 169 -7.66 3.46 24.28
CA ALA A 169 -8.92 4.20 24.20
C ALA A 169 -8.86 5.26 23.08
N TRP A 170 -7.73 5.98 22.97
CA TRP A 170 -7.42 6.76 21.77
C TRP A 170 -6.70 5.87 20.77
N ARG A 171 -7.26 5.78 19.56
CA ARG A 171 -6.71 5.02 18.46
C ARG A 171 -6.10 5.97 17.44
N TRP A 172 -5.13 5.46 16.69
CA TRP A 172 -4.48 6.20 15.63
C TRP A 172 -4.12 5.31 14.45
N THR A 173 -4.11 5.89 13.25
CA THR A 173 -3.42 5.36 12.07
C THR A 173 -2.20 6.23 11.78
N HIS A 174 -1.16 5.64 11.19
CA HIS A 174 0.01 6.38 10.71
C HIS A 174 0.49 5.77 9.40
N ILE A 175 0.48 6.56 8.33
CA ILE A 175 0.80 6.12 6.98
C ILE A 175 1.95 6.98 6.47
N THR A 176 3.10 6.35 6.22
CA THR A 176 4.28 7.00 5.66
C THR A 176 4.45 6.55 4.21
N THR A 177 4.29 7.48 3.26
CA THR A 177 4.39 7.22 1.81
C THR A 177 5.69 7.76 1.24
N PHE A 178 6.42 6.91 0.53
CA PHE A 178 7.60 7.26 -0.24
C PHE A 178 7.31 7.22 -1.73
N LYS A 179 8.03 8.03 -2.50
CA LYS A 179 7.91 8.14 -3.96
C LYS A 179 9.29 8.00 -4.62
N TYR A 180 9.34 7.20 -5.68
CA TYR A 180 10.51 7.10 -6.54
C TYR A 180 10.74 8.38 -7.35
N ALA A 181 11.99 8.82 -7.38
CA ALA A 181 12.49 9.90 -8.22
C ALA A 181 13.44 9.32 -9.27
N PRO A 182 13.02 9.20 -10.54
CA PRO A 182 13.84 8.62 -11.60
C PRO A 182 15.17 9.33 -11.84
N VAL A 183 15.21 10.64 -11.61
CA VAL A 183 16.43 11.46 -11.79
C VAL A 183 17.53 11.06 -10.83
N ASP A 184 17.18 10.79 -9.57
CA ASP A 184 18.14 10.41 -8.53
C ASP A 184 18.28 8.89 -8.39
N GLN A 185 17.36 8.14 -9.01
CA GLN A 185 17.19 6.70 -8.83
C GLN A 185 17.00 6.30 -7.36
N GLN A 186 16.27 7.14 -6.59
CA GLN A 186 16.04 6.98 -5.16
C GLN A 186 14.57 7.24 -4.79
N TRP A 187 14.19 6.82 -3.57
CA TRP A 187 12.87 7.10 -2.99
C TRP A 187 12.99 8.20 -1.95
N TYR A 188 12.03 9.11 -1.95
CA TYR A 188 11.95 10.21 -0.98
C TYR A 188 10.60 10.17 -0.26
N LEU A 189 10.58 10.61 0.99
CA LEU A 189 9.34 10.84 1.72
C LEU A 189 8.46 11.79 0.90
N HIS A 190 7.23 11.37 0.64
CA HIS A 190 6.28 12.11 -0.17
C HIS A 190 5.15 12.70 0.66
N ARG A 191 4.65 11.89 1.60
CA ARG A 191 3.52 12.21 2.45
C ARG A 191 3.60 11.39 3.72
N GLU A 192 3.17 11.98 4.81
CA GLU A 192 2.93 11.32 6.07
C GLU A 192 1.58 11.79 6.64
N GLY A 193 0.93 10.96 7.43
CA GLY A 193 -0.28 11.36 8.13
C GLY A 193 -1.13 10.19 8.57
N GLY A 194 -2.28 10.51 9.13
CA GLY A 194 -3.21 9.52 9.62
C GLY A 194 -4.32 10.16 10.42
N ASP A 195 -5.09 9.31 11.07
CA ASP A 195 -6.30 9.65 11.78
C ASP A 195 -6.12 9.33 13.27
N SER A 196 -6.72 10.12 14.15
CA SER A 196 -6.90 9.79 15.56
C SER A 196 -8.35 9.93 15.98
N PHE A 197 -8.82 9.02 16.82
CA PHE A 197 -10.18 9.03 17.33
C PHE A 197 -10.29 8.30 18.67
N HIS A 198 -11.29 8.66 19.47
CA HIS A 198 -11.59 7.93 20.68
C HIS A 198 -12.46 6.71 20.36
N ALA A 199 -12.16 5.54 20.92
CA ALA A 199 -12.84 4.28 20.62
C ALA A 199 -14.34 4.30 20.99
N ALA A 200 -14.73 5.13 21.96
CA ALA A 200 -16.14 5.33 22.33
C ALA A 200 -16.90 6.31 21.41
N ASP A 201 -16.19 7.03 20.53
CA ASP A 201 -16.77 8.00 19.59
C ASP A 201 -16.01 7.96 18.24
N PRO A 202 -16.10 6.84 17.50
CA PRO A 202 -15.27 6.59 16.33
C PRO A 202 -15.59 7.49 15.13
N GLU A 203 -16.70 8.23 15.18
CA GLU A 203 -17.06 9.20 14.14
C GLU A 203 -16.36 10.55 14.32
N LYS A 204 -15.82 10.83 15.53
CA LYS A 204 -15.02 12.03 15.80
C LYS A 204 -13.55 11.77 15.48
N VAL A 205 -13.23 11.88 14.20
CA VAL A 205 -11.89 11.68 13.66
C VAL A 205 -11.16 13.02 13.52
N GLU A 206 -9.93 13.06 13.99
CA GLU A 206 -8.95 14.11 13.70
C GLU A 206 -7.93 13.58 12.70
N THR A 207 -7.77 14.25 11.56
CA THR A 207 -6.82 13.84 10.52
C THR A 207 -5.64 14.82 10.48
N HIS A 208 -4.42 14.28 10.49
CA HIS A 208 -3.17 15.00 10.27
C HIS A 208 -2.56 14.56 8.94
N ILE A 209 -2.01 15.50 8.19
CA ILE A 209 -1.32 15.27 6.94
C ILE A 209 -0.14 16.22 6.83
N GLU A 210 1.03 15.66 6.54
CA GLU A 210 2.24 16.37 6.14
C GLU A 210 2.70 15.98 4.74
N THR A 211 3.37 16.92 4.10
CA THR A 211 3.87 16.81 2.73
C THR A 211 5.27 17.36 2.65
N THR A 212 5.88 17.27 1.46
CA THR A 212 7.21 17.85 1.18
C THR A 212 7.28 19.37 1.43
N LYS A 213 6.15 20.06 1.63
CA LYS A 213 6.14 21.48 2.04
C LYS A 213 6.52 21.67 3.50
N ASP A 214 6.25 20.66 4.32
CA ASP A 214 6.37 20.69 5.77
C ASP A 214 7.76 20.16 6.18
N PHE A 215 8.16 19.02 5.61
CA PHE A 215 9.44 18.36 5.93
C PHE A 215 10.53 18.51 4.86
N GLY A 216 10.26 19.23 3.77
CA GLY A 216 11.21 19.37 2.67
C GLY A 216 11.46 18.04 1.94
N ARG A 217 12.74 17.65 1.83
CA ARG A 217 13.17 16.46 1.08
C ARG A 217 13.97 15.53 1.98
N ILE A 218 13.39 14.37 2.28
CA ILE A 218 13.99 13.32 3.11
C ILE A 218 14.15 12.07 2.24
N ALA A 219 15.38 11.58 2.08
CA ALA A 219 15.62 10.34 1.36
C ALA A 219 15.18 9.14 2.21
N PHE A 220 14.73 8.08 1.56
CA PHE A 220 14.27 6.87 2.25
C PHE A 220 15.31 6.30 3.24
N PRO A 221 16.61 6.17 2.92
CA PRO A 221 17.59 5.68 3.89
C PRO A 221 17.75 6.57 5.14
N ASP A 222 17.43 7.85 5.03
CA ASP A 222 17.61 8.85 6.09
C ASP A 222 16.35 9.08 6.93
N TYR A 223 15.22 8.48 6.55
CA TYR A 223 13.95 8.63 7.25
C TYR A 223 14.00 7.98 8.65
N ASP A 224 13.44 8.65 9.66
CA ASP A 224 13.31 8.14 11.02
C ASP A 224 11.95 8.55 11.62
N TYR A 225 11.05 7.58 11.85
CA TYR A 225 9.73 7.88 12.41
C TYR A 225 9.81 8.50 13.81
N GLU A 226 10.83 8.17 14.62
CA GLU A 226 10.93 8.72 15.97
C GLU A 226 11.24 10.21 15.93
N ALA A 227 12.13 10.62 15.02
CA ALA A 227 12.46 12.02 14.82
C ALA A 227 11.25 12.80 14.31
N ARG A 228 10.42 12.20 13.43
CA ARG A 228 9.20 12.83 12.91
C ARG A 228 8.13 13.04 13.99
N LEU A 229 7.97 12.09 14.92
CA LEU A 229 6.96 12.18 15.98
C LEU A 229 7.33 13.13 17.13
N ALA A 230 8.59 13.61 17.18
CA ALA A 230 9.10 14.49 18.23
C ALA A 230 9.03 15.98 17.87
N GLU A 231 8.65 16.34 16.63
CA GLU A 231 8.52 17.70 16.10
C GLU A 231 7.10 18.26 16.26
#